data_AF-A0AAU5WY11-F1
#
_entry.id   AF-A0AAU5WY11-F1
#
_cell.length_a   1.000
_cell.length_b   1.000
_cell.length_c   1.000
_cell.angle_alpha   90.00
_cell.angle_beta   90.00
_cell.angle_gamma   90.00
#
_symmetry.space_group_name_H-M   'P 1'
#
loop_
_entity.id
_entity.type
_entity.pdbx_description
1 polymer ?
#
loop_
_entity_poly.entity_id
_entity_poly.type
_entity_poly.pdbx_seq_one_letter_code
_entity_poly.pdbx_strand_id
1 'polypeptide(L)'
;MVSRGGNWCLYATCDIPEADIREPEGGFLGADLGIANIAVTSEGTVHAGKHVNQVRHRNRRLRKRLQKKGTKSAKRLLRKLSGREARFAADTNHCISKKLVTEAERTCRGIALEDLGGIRERVRLRKPQRVTLHSWTTFLCMSCGFAEHADINAARDIAARGAADWAVSHAADDAA
;
A
#
# COMPACT_ATOMS: atom_id res chain seq x y z
N MET A 1 23.94 -12.18 -18.20
CA MET A 1 22.91 -13.24 -18.11
C MET A 1 22.88 -13.78 -16.69
N VAL A 2 21.71 -13.91 -16.07
CA VAL A 2 21.55 -14.32 -14.64
C VAL A 2 20.63 -15.54 -14.56
N SER A 3 20.99 -16.53 -13.75
CA SER A 3 20.16 -17.72 -13.51
C SER A 3 19.33 -17.57 -12.23
N ARG A 4 18.00 -17.66 -12.34
CA ARG A 4 17.07 -17.63 -11.20
C ARG A 4 16.02 -18.72 -11.32
N GLY A 5 15.95 -19.58 -10.30
CA GLY A 5 14.91 -20.61 -10.20
C GLY A 5 14.90 -21.63 -11.34
N GLY A 6 16.05 -21.86 -12.01
CA GLY A 6 16.17 -22.76 -13.16
C GLY A 6 15.96 -22.10 -14.51
N ASN A 7 15.65 -20.80 -14.56
CA ASN A 7 15.49 -20.03 -15.80
C ASN A 7 16.67 -19.06 -15.99
N TRP A 8 17.08 -18.88 -17.24
CA TRP A 8 18.07 -17.86 -17.64
C TRP A 8 17.35 -16.56 -18.00
N CYS A 9 17.83 -15.44 -17.45
CA CYS A 9 17.32 -14.11 -17.72
C CYS A 9 18.44 -13.21 -18.26
N LEU A 10 18.11 -12.37 -19.24
CA LEU A 10 18.93 -11.24 -19.67
C LEU A 10 18.29 -9.97 -19.12
N TYR A 11 19.08 -9.12 -18.47
CA TYR A 11 18.65 -7.78 -18.11
C TYR A 11 19.09 -6.85 -19.24
N ALA A 12 18.13 -6.30 -19.96
CA ALA A 12 18.34 -5.21 -20.88
C ALA A 12 17.83 -3.94 -20.20
N THR A 13 18.71 -2.96 -20.04
CA THR A 13 18.37 -1.64 -19.52
C THR A 13 18.20 -0.72 -20.71
N CYS A 14 17.17 0.12 -20.67
CA CYS A 14 17.03 1.25 -21.57
C CYS A 14 16.79 2.50 -20.73
N ASP A 15 17.36 3.61 -21.19
CA ASP A 15 17.10 4.91 -20.59
C ASP A 15 15.75 5.39 -21.13
N ILE A 16 14.83 5.66 -20.21
CA ILE A 16 13.54 6.26 -20.51
C ILE A 16 13.64 7.69 -20.01
N PRO A 17 13.36 8.71 -20.84
CA PRO A 17 13.38 10.08 -20.38
C PRO A 17 12.40 10.23 -19.23
N GLU A 18 12.87 10.85 -18.15
CA GLU A 18 12.02 11.16 -17.01
C GLU A 18 11.00 12.20 -17.45
N ALA A 19 9.75 12.01 -17.01
CA ALA A 19 8.71 12.98 -17.32
C ALA A 19 8.93 14.25 -16.50
N ASP A 20 8.68 15.41 -17.10
CA ASP A 20 8.73 16.67 -16.37
C ASP A 20 7.79 16.63 -15.17
N ILE A 21 8.29 17.10 -14.03
CA ILE A 21 7.48 17.28 -12.83
C ILE A 21 6.41 18.34 -13.14
N ARG A 22 5.14 17.95 -13.01
CA ARG A 22 4.02 18.87 -13.19
C ARG A 22 3.59 19.43 -11.86
N GLU A 23 3.34 20.74 -11.84
CA GLU A 23 2.70 21.37 -10.71
C GLU A 23 1.31 20.74 -10.48
N PRO A 24 0.98 20.36 -9.23
CA PRO A 24 -0.29 19.73 -8.91
C PRO A 24 -1.38 20.80 -8.81
N GLU A 25 -1.79 21.37 -9.94
CA GLU A 25 -2.83 22.43 -10.03
C GLU A 25 -4.13 22.04 -9.32
N GLY A 26 -4.50 20.75 -9.37
CA GLY A 26 -5.68 20.20 -8.70
C GLY A 26 -5.50 19.91 -7.22
N GLY A 27 -4.32 20.22 -6.64
CA GLY A 27 -3.91 19.86 -5.29
C GLY A 27 -3.40 18.42 -5.18
N PHE A 28 -3.55 17.81 -4.01
CA PHE A 28 -3.07 16.45 -3.72
C PHE A 28 -4.21 15.47 -3.51
N LEU A 29 -4.08 14.28 -4.08
CA LEU A 29 -4.88 13.10 -3.77
C LEU A 29 -4.18 12.35 -2.62
N GLY A 30 -4.76 12.39 -1.44
CA GLY A 30 -4.25 11.62 -0.30
C GLY A 30 -4.73 10.18 -0.36
N ALA A 31 -3.85 9.22 -0.07
CA ALA A 31 -4.21 7.81 0.08
C ALA A 31 -3.71 7.23 1.40
N ASP A 32 -4.66 6.84 2.25
CA ASP A 32 -4.43 6.11 3.50
C ASP A 32 -4.30 4.61 3.21
N LEU A 33 -3.22 3.96 3.67
CA LEU A 33 -2.91 2.57 3.32
C LEU A 33 -3.11 1.64 4.52
N GLY A 34 -3.72 0.48 4.28
CA GLY A 34 -4.13 -0.37 5.39
C GLY A 34 -4.19 -1.87 5.10
N ILE A 35 -4.56 -2.62 6.14
CA ILE A 35 -4.74 -4.07 6.05
C ILE A 35 -6.19 -4.42 5.67
N ALA A 36 -7.17 -3.72 6.26
CA ALA A 36 -8.59 -3.96 6.00
C ALA A 36 -9.01 -3.35 4.66
N ASN A 37 -8.69 -2.06 4.47
CA ASN A 37 -8.74 -1.34 3.22
C ASN A 37 -7.30 -1.15 2.76
N ILE A 38 -6.95 -1.63 1.57
CA ILE A 38 -5.57 -1.57 1.05
C ILE A 38 -5.18 -0.12 0.77
N ALA A 39 -6.13 0.66 0.25
CA ALA A 39 -6.00 2.10 0.07
C ALA A 39 -7.39 2.74 0.20
N VAL A 40 -7.47 3.90 0.84
CA VAL A 40 -8.64 4.79 0.86
C VAL A 40 -8.20 6.16 0.41
N THR A 41 -8.88 6.75 -0.59
CA THR A 41 -8.52 8.07 -1.10
C THR A 41 -9.28 9.19 -0.40
N SER A 42 -8.75 10.42 -0.47
CA SER A 42 -9.40 11.62 0.05
C SER A 42 -10.73 11.95 -0.64
N GLU A 43 -10.95 11.40 -1.84
CA GLU A 43 -12.20 11.45 -2.60
C GLU A 43 -13.22 10.37 -2.18
N GLY A 44 -12.85 9.50 -1.24
CA GLY A 44 -13.71 8.44 -0.70
C GLY A 44 -13.65 7.11 -1.48
N THR A 45 -12.74 6.96 -2.45
CA THR A 45 -12.54 5.68 -3.16
C THR A 45 -11.91 4.66 -2.20
N VAL A 46 -12.57 3.52 -2.01
CA VAL A 46 -12.10 2.44 -1.12
C VAL A 46 -11.64 1.22 -1.91
N HIS A 47 -10.37 0.85 -1.74
CA HIS A 47 -9.78 -0.38 -2.26
C HIS A 47 -9.77 -1.46 -1.19
N ALA A 48 -10.86 -2.22 -1.07
CA ALA A 48 -11.03 -3.21 0.00
C ALA A 48 -10.01 -4.38 -0.06
N GLY A 49 -9.47 -4.77 1.10
CA GLY A 49 -8.51 -5.87 1.26
C GLY A 49 -9.12 -7.25 1.49
N LYS A 50 -10.45 -7.39 1.46
CA LYS A 50 -11.18 -8.63 1.82
C LYS A 50 -10.66 -9.85 1.07
N HIS A 51 -10.53 -9.77 -0.26
CA HIS A 51 -10.05 -10.90 -1.07
C HIS A 51 -8.60 -11.28 -0.73
N VAL A 52 -7.72 -10.28 -0.58
CA VAL A 52 -6.32 -10.49 -0.21
C VAL A 52 -6.21 -11.17 1.16
N ASN A 53 -6.98 -10.71 2.14
CA ASN A 53 -6.99 -11.29 3.47
C ASN A 53 -7.54 -12.72 3.47
N GLN A 54 -8.59 -13.02 2.70
CA GLN A 54 -9.08 -14.39 2.53
C GLN A 54 -8.00 -15.33 1.97
N VAL A 55 -7.28 -14.89 0.93
CA VAL A 55 -6.16 -15.67 0.35
C VAL A 55 -5.04 -15.88 1.37
N ARG A 56 -4.64 -14.83 2.11
CA ARG A 56 -3.65 -14.92 3.20
C ARG A 56 -4.07 -15.93 4.27
N HIS A 57 -5.32 -15.89 4.74
CA HIS A 57 -5.83 -16.83 5.74
C HIS A 57 -5.85 -18.27 5.22
N ARG A 58 -6.32 -18.50 3.99
CA ARG A 58 -6.32 -19.82 3.36
C ARG A 58 -4.91 -20.39 3.24
N ASN A 59 -3.96 -19.59 2.76
CA ASN A 59 -2.56 -19.99 2.59
C ASN A 59 -1.89 -20.27 3.94
N ARG A 60 -2.17 -19.46 4.97
CA ARG A 60 -1.68 -19.70 6.35
C ARG A 60 -2.19 -21.03 6.91
N ARG A 61 -3.48 -21.34 6.75
CA ARG A 61 -4.07 -22.62 7.18
C ARG A 61 -3.44 -23.80 6.43
N LEU A 62 -3.25 -23.68 5.11
CA LEU A 62 -2.60 -24.71 4.30
C LEU A 62 -1.15 -24.93 4.74
N ARG A 63 -0.37 -23.86 4.92
CA ARG A 63 1.02 -23.91 5.39
C ARG A 63 1.13 -24.63 6.72
N LYS A 64 0.27 -24.29 7.70
CA LYS A 64 0.23 -24.95 9.01
C LYS A 64 -0.04 -26.46 8.90
N ARG A 65 -1.01 -26.87 8.06
CA ARG A 65 -1.32 -28.30 7.83
C ARG A 65 -0.16 -29.05 7.18
N LEU A 66 0.47 -28.47 6.16
CA LEU A 66 1.58 -29.10 5.45
C LEU A 66 2.84 -29.21 6.32
N GLN A 67 3.14 -28.17 7.10
CA GLN A 67 4.24 -28.19 8.06
C GLN A 67 4.03 -29.25 9.14
N LYS A 68 2.80 -29.40 9.66
CA LYS A 68 2.47 -30.47 10.61
C LYS A 68 2.66 -31.87 10.02
N LYS A 69 2.33 -32.08 8.73
CA LYS A 69 2.50 -33.38 8.06
C LYS A 69 3.98 -33.76 7.86
N GLY A 70 4.85 -32.82 7.55
CA GLY A 70 6.31 -33.03 7.47
C GLY A 70 6.83 -33.98 6.37
N THR A 71 5.96 -34.64 5.59
CA THR A 71 6.35 -35.61 4.56
C THR A 71 7.14 -34.98 3.40
N LYS A 72 7.88 -35.79 2.63
CA LYS A 72 8.59 -35.34 1.41
C LYS A 72 7.63 -34.67 0.41
N SER A 73 6.42 -35.20 0.24
CA SER A 73 5.38 -34.62 -0.62
C SER A 73 4.86 -33.28 -0.08
N ALA A 74 4.66 -33.15 1.24
CA ALA A 74 4.25 -31.90 1.86
C ALA A 74 5.33 -30.80 1.71
N LYS A 75 6.61 -31.14 1.90
CA LYS A 75 7.74 -30.23 1.67
C LYS A 75 7.85 -29.79 0.21
N ARG A 76 7.64 -30.71 -0.75
CA ARG A 76 7.61 -30.40 -2.19
C ARG A 76 6.47 -29.43 -2.54
N LEU A 77 5.28 -29.64 -1.96
CA LEU A 77 4.16 -28.72 -2.15
C LEU A 77 4.43 -27.34 -1.53
N LEU A 78 5.02 -27.27 -0.34
CA LEU A 78 5.43 -26.00 0.28
C LEU A 78 6.40 -25.22 -0.63
N ARG A 79 7.39 -25.90 -1.23
CA ARG A 79 8.29 -25.29 -2.23
C ARG A 79 7.52 -24.76 -3.45
N LYS A 80 6.58 -25.53 -4.00
CA LYS A 80 5.76 -25.12 -5.16
C LYS A 80 4.86 -23.91 -4.86
N LEU A 81 4.42 -23.76 -3.60
CA LEU A 81 3.58 -22.65 -3.14
C LEU A 81 4.40 -21.41 -2.76
N SER A 82 5.71 -21.55 -2.55
CA SER A 82 6.59 -20.45 -2.17
C SER A 82 6.47 -19.29 -3.17
N GLY A 83 6.43 -18.06 -2.65
CA GLY A 83 6.33 -16.83 -3.44
C GLY A 83 5.00 -16.58 -4.17
N ARG A 84 4.05 -17.54 -4.22
CA ARG A 84 2.75 -17.30 -4.86
C ARG A 84 1.93 -16.22 -4.17
N GLU A 85 1.88 -16.28 -2.84
CA GLU A 85 1.15 -15.29 -2.01
C GLU A 85 1.75 -13.89 -2.15
N ALA A 86 3.09 -13.79 -2.20
CA ALA A 86 3.78 -12.52 -2.40
C ALA A 86 3.51 -11.93 -3.78
N ARG A 87 3.56 -12.74 -4.86
CA ARG A 87 3.23 -12.29 -6.21
C ARG A 87 1.79 -11.83 -6.35
N PHE A 88 0.85 -12.56 -5.73
CA PHE A 88 -0.55 -12.18 -5.73
C PHE A 88 -0.79 -10.84 -5.01
N ALA A 89 -0.14 -10.62 -3.86
CA ALA A 89 -0.20 -9.34 -3.17
C ALA A 89 0.46 -8.21 -3.98
N ALA A 90 1.61 -8.47 -4.60
CA ALA A 90 2.29 -7.50 -5.46
C ALA A 90 1.45 -7.10 -6.68
N ASP A 91 0.81 -8.07 -7.33
CA ASP A 91 -0.11 -7.84 -8.44
C ASP A 91 -1.33 -7.01 -8.02
N THR A 92 -1.93 -7.34 -6.87
CA THR A 92 -3.05 -6.54 -6.32
C THR A 92 -2.62 -5.10 -6.04
N ASN A 93 -1.47 -4.90 -5.40
CA ASN A 93 -0.93 -3.59 -5.10
C ASN A 93 -0.60 -2.81 -6.37
N HIS A 94 -0.06 -3.48 -7.39
CA HIS A 94 0.23 -2.89 -8.70
C HIS A 94 -1.05 -2.38 -9.38
N CYS A 95 -2.10 -3.20 -9.40
CA CYS A 95 -3.40 -2.80 -9.95
C CYS A 95 -4.00 -1.60 -9.22
N ILE A 96 -3.89 -1.55 -7.88
CA ILE A 96 -4.37 -0.41 -7.09
C ILE A 96 -3.52 0.83 -7.37
N SER A 97 -2.19 0.69 -7.37
CA SER A 97 -1.26 1.79 -7.65
C SER A 97 -1.54 2.43 -9.01
N LYS A 98 -1.77 1.61 -10.05
CA LYS A 98 -2.16 2.12 -11.37
C LYS A 98 -3.46 2.92 -11.33
N LYS A 99 -4.47 2.47 -10.57
CA LYS A 99 -5.74 3.21 -10.44
C LYS A 99 -5.54 4.56 -9.77
N LEU A 100 -4.74 4.61 -8.71
CA LEU A 100 -4.41 5.86 -8.01
C LEU A 100 -3.67 6.84 -8.93
N VAL A 101 -2.67 6.36 -9.68
CA VAL A 101 -1.95 7.18 -10.66
C VAL A 101 -2.89 7.71 -11.74
N THR A 102 -3.72 6.84 -12.33
CA THR A 102 -4.71 7.26 -13.33
C THR A 102 -5.71 8.29 -12.78
N GLU A 103 -6.13 8.17 -11.52
CA GLU A 103 -7.03 9.13 -10.89
C GLU A 103 -6.35 10.48 -10.66
N ALA A 104 -5.11 10.47 -10.18
CA ALA A 104 -4.31 11.68 -9.96
C ALA A 104 -4.02 12.41 -11.28
N GLU A 105 -3.63 11.66 -12.33
CA GLU A 105 -3.43 12.21 -13.68
C GLU A 105 -4.70 12.85 -14.24
N ARG A 106 -5.86 12.18 -14.11
CA ARG A 106 -7.15 12.70 -14.59
C ARG A 106 -7.58 13.98 -13.88
N THR A 107 -7.13 14.18 -12.65
CA THR A 107 -7.51 15.33 -11.82
C THR A 107 -6.42 16.38 -11.70
N CYS A 108 -5.30 16.22 -12.43
CA CYS A 108 -4.12 17.09 -12.36
C CYS A 108 -3.60 17.25 -10.92
N ARG A 109 -3.54 16.15 -10.17
CA ARG A 109 -3.15 16.14 -8.76
C ARG A 109 -1.83 15.43 -8.51
N GLY A 110 -1.12 15.88 -7.50
CA GLY A 110 -0.05 15.10 -6.87
C GLY A 110 -0.63 13.96 -6.03
N ILE A 111 0.17 12.95 -5.68
CA ILE A 111 -0.26 11.87 -4.78
C ILE A 111 0.46 12.03 -3.45
N ALA A 112 -0.30 12.10 -2.36
CA ALA A 112 0.23 12.11 -1.01
C ALA A 112 0.00 10.74 -0.36
N LEU A 113 1.05 10.15 0.20
CA LEU A 113 1.02 8.88 0.91
C LEU A 113 1.52 9.07 2.34
N GLU A 114 1.01 8.27 3.26
CA GLU A 114 1.55 8.22 4.62
C GLU A 114 2.98 7.65 4.66
N ASP A 115 3.83 8.21 5.52
CA ASP A 115 5.12 7.61 5.87
C ASP A 115 4.91 6.46 6.87
N LEU A 116 4.86 5.24 6.33
CA LEU A 116 4.80 4.02 7.11
C LEU A 116 6.17 3.57 7.67
N GLY A 117 7.22 4.36 7.45
CA GLY A 117 8.58 4.13 7.94
C GLY A 117 8.63 4.05 9.47
N GLY A 118 9.44 3.13 10.01
CA GLY A 118 9.66 3.06 11.45
C GLY A 118 8.49 2.50 12.29
N ILE A 119 7.35 2.16 11.69
CA ILE A 119 6.17 1.65 12.43
C ILE A 119 6.47 0.28 13.05
N ARG A 120 7.25 -0.56 12.36
CA ARG A 120 7.55 -1.92 12.83
C ARG A 120 8.47 -1.95 14.06
N GLU A 121 9.32 -0.93 14.21
CA GLU A 121 10.23 -0.73 15.33
C GLU A 121 9.49 -0.12 16.54
N ARG A 122 8.60 0.84 16.29
CA ARG A 122 7.84 1.57 17.32
C ARG A 122 6.71 0.73 17.94
N VAL A 123 6.12 -0.19 17.18
CA VAL A 123 4.88 -0.86 17.56
C VAL A 123 5.15 -2.30 18.06
N ARG A 124 5.39 -2.46 19.36
CA ARG A 124 5.54 -3.77 20.04
C ARG A 124 4.19 -4.49 20.25
N LEU A 125 3.57 -5.00 19.18
CA LEU A 125 2.28 -5.69 19.29
C LEU A 125 2.40 -7.17 19.67
N ARG A 126 1.46 -7.66 20.48
CA ARG A 126 1.26 -9.09 20.73
C ARG A 126 0.80 -9.79 19.43
N LYS A 127 1.16 -11.07 19.26
CA LYS A 127 0.93 -11.86 18.02
C LYS A 127 -0.49 -11.78 17.41
N PRO A 128 -1.60 -11.66 18.18
CA PRO A 128 -2.94 -11.51 17.60
C PRO A 128 -3.20 -10.13 16.99
N GLN A 129 -2.71 -9.06 17.64
CA GLN A 129 -2.97 -7.66 17.25
C GLN A 129 -2.18 -7.23 16.00
N ARG A 130 -1.09 -7.94 15.65
CA ARG A 130 -0.33 -7.69 14.41
C ARG A 130 -1.14 -7.92 13.11
N VAL A 131 -2.30 -8.57 13.21
CA VAL A 131 -3.16 -8.90 12.05
C VAL A 131 -4.38 -7.98 11.98
N THR A 132 -4.67 -7.23 13.03
CA THR A 132 -5.93 -6.50 13.18
C THR A 132 -5.66 -5.18 13.88
N LEU A 133 -5.39 -4.16 13.09
CA LEU A 133 -5.51 -2.75 13.46
C LEU A 133 -6.09 -2.04 12.24
N HIS A 134 -6.84 -0.98 12.49
CA HIS A 134 -7.74 -0.26 11.58
C HIS A 134 -9.10 -0.96 11.38
N SER A 135 -9.91 -0.95 12.45
CA SER A 135 -11.36 -1.21 12.38
C SER A 135 -12.18 -0.03 12.93
N TRP A 136 -11.59 1.16 12.97
CA TRP A 136 -12.29 2.35 13.46
C TRP A 136 -13.11 2.89 12.31
N THR A 137 -14.43 2.78 12.43
CA THR A 137 -15.37 3.07 11.32
C THR A 137 -15.70 4.56 11.25
N THR A 138 -15.56 5.31 12.35
CA THR A 138 -15.93 6.73 12.43
C THR A 138 -14.97 7.48 13.34
N PHE A 139 -14.45 8.59 12.84
CA PHE A 139 -13.75 9.64 13.58
C PHE A 139 -14.77 10.67 14.08
N LEU A 140 -14.61 11.15 15.30
CA LEU A 140 -15.41 12.22 15.89
C LEU A 140 -14.50 13.26 16.54
N CYS A 141 -14.57 14.50 16.06
CA CYS A 141 -13.86 15.61 16.66
C CYS A 141 -14.63 16.11 17.89
N MET A 142 -14.02 16.02 19.06
CA MET A 142 -14.67 16.43 20.32
C MET A 142 -14.79 17.95 20.49
N SER A 143 -14.00 18.75 19.77
CA SER A 143 -14.04 20.21 19.88
C SER A 143 -15.11 20.85 19.00
N CYS A 144 -15.31 20.36 17.79
CA CYS A 144 -16.24 20.95 16.81
C CYS A 144 -17.40 20.02 16.41
N GLY A 145 -17.41 18.76 16.85
CA GLY A 145 -18.45 17.80 16.53
C GLY A 145 -18.37 17.18 15.13
N PHE A 146 -17.33 17.48 14.34
CA PHE A 146 -17.14 16.90 13.01
C PHE A 146 -17.04 15.38 13.06
N ALA A 147 -17.74 14.67 12.17
CA ALA A 147 -17.74 13.22 12.09
C ALA A 147 -17.59 12.72 10.65
N GLU A 148 -16.68 11.77 10.43
CA GLU A 148 -16.42 11.15 9.13
C GLU A 148 -15.85 9.73 9.29
N HIS A 149 -15.81 8.93 8.23
CA HIS A 149 -15.08 7.66 8.25
C HIS A 149 -13.59 7.90 8.53
N ALA A 150 -12.99 7.14 9.46
CA ALA A 150 -11.63 7.40 9.93
C ALA A 150 -10.59 7.35 8.80
N ASP A 151 -10.65 6.33 7.93
CA ASP A 151 -9.72 6.20 6.79
C ASP A 151 -9.88 7.35 5.76
N ILE A 152 -11.10 7.91 5.60
CA ILE A 152 -11.33 9.04 4.69
C ILE A 152 -10.78 10.33 5.31
N ASN A 153 -11.02 10.55 6.61
CA ASN A 153 -10.46 11.67 7.33
C ASN A 153 -8.92 11.62 7.31
N ALA A 154 -8.33 10.46 7.54
CA ALA A 154 -6.89 10.25 7.43
C ALA A 154 -6.37 10.57 6.03
N ALA A 155 -7.05 10.10 4.97
CA ALA A 155 -6.67 10.41 3.60
C ALA A 155 -6.74 11.92 3.29
N ARG A 156 -7.72 12.65 3.84
CA ARG A 156 -7.79 14.11 3.71
C ARG A 156 -6.66 14.82 4.46
N ASP A 157 -6.34 14.38 5.67
CA ASP A 157 -5.20 14.91 6.42
C ASP A 157 -3.88 14.67 5.66
N ILE A 158 -3.73 13.50 5.05
CA ILE A 158 -2.56 13.15 4.21
C ILE A 158 -2.49 14.07 2.98
N ALA A 159 -3.61 14.31 2.29
CA ALA A 159 -3.67 15.24 1.17
C ALA A 159 -3.22 16.66 1.57
N ALA A 160 -3.74 17.17 2.69
CA ALA A 160 -3.39 18.48 3.21
C ALA A 160 -1.90 18.59 3.57
N ARG A 161 -1.32 17.55 4.18
CA ARG A 161 0.13 17.49 4.45
C ARG A 161 0.95 17.47 3.17
N GLY A 162 0.54 16.69 2.17
CA GLY A 162 1.22 16.65 0.88
C GLY A 162 1.30 18.04 0.21
N ALA A 163 0.23 18.81 0.29
CA ALA A 163 0.23 20.19 -0.21
C ALA A 163 1.20 21.11 0.57
N ALA A 164 1.26 20.96 1.90
CA ALA A 164 2.18 21.73 2.74
C ALA A 164 3.65 21.35 2.49
N ASP A 165 3.95 20.05 2.43
CA ASP A 165 5.30 19.52 2.21
C ASP A 165 5.82 19.90 0.81
N TRP A 166 4.94 19.90 -0.20
CA TRP A 166 5.24 20.37 -1.55
C TRP A 166 5.62 21.85 -1.57
N ALA A 167 4.81 22.69 -0.92
CA ALA A 167 5.04 24.13 -0.86
C ALA A 167 6.36 24.47 -0.14
N VAL A 168 6.70 23.74 0.93
CA VAL A 168 7.98 23.92 1.64
C VAL A 168 9.17 23.54 0.76
N SER A 169 9.05 22.45 0.00
CA SER A 169 10.14 21.96 -0.86
C SER A 169 10.41 22.91 -2.03
N HIS A 170 9.37 23.41 -2.71
CA HIS A 170 9.53 24.25 -3.91
C HIS A 170 9.85 25.72 -3.56
N ALA A 171 9.43 26.21 -2.39
CA ALA A 171 9.87 27.53 -1.91
C ALA A 171 11.39 27.60 -1.63
N ALA A 172 12.05 26.45 -1.41
CA ALA A 172 13.50 26.39 -1.24
C ALA A 172 14.27 26.44 -2.57
N ASP A 173 13.65 26.00 -3.66
CA ASP A 173 14.26 25.97 -5.01
C ASP A 173 14.17 27.34 -5.71
N ASP A 174 13.13 28.14 -5.44
CA ASP A 174 12.99 29.51 -5.98
C ASP A 174 13.94 30.55 -5.34
N ALA A 175 14.64 30.18 -4.25
CA ALA A 175 15.53 31.04 -3.50
C ALA A 175 17.03 30.85 -3.82
N ALA A 176 17.37 29.97 -4.76
CA ALA A 176 18.73 29.62 -5.18
C ALA A 176 19.04 30.07 -6.61
#